data_AF-A0A4Q2DSM4-F1
#
_entry.id   AF-A0A4Q2DSM4-F1
#
_cell.length_a   1.000
_cell.length_b   1.000
_cell.length_c   1.000
_cell.angle_alpha   90.00
_cell.angle_beta   90.00
_cell.angle_gamma   90.00
#
_symmetry.space_group_name_H-M   'P 1'
#
loop_
_entity.id
_entity.type
_entity.pdbx_description
1 polymer ?
#
loop_
_entity_poly.entity_id
_entity_poly.type
_entity_poly.pdbx_seq_one_letter_code
_entity_poly.pdbx_strand_id
1 'polypeptide(L)'
;MILKSFTLDFRSQPDPPGWEPILHPEGILYFYNEDKKAVTDANLYDRVYYDKITSDIAALEDFIRAKNLKMPDHYTLAMDLNMQPHDKIYTDYYYADHDRKIVFFFDDLETQTNLPVWWDLNGVTSIAHLKHEIEAQYWNHGVLFPSTIELTAGRIVELRNIILHYLGENMTSHSSTSPYSVNELNTMLGQTSILRENLGYRSPGAVGLFSRMMHIFGAHS
;
A
#
# COMPACT_ATOMS: atom_id res chain seq x y z
N MET A 1 21.42 23.52 9.93
CA MET A 1 20.82 22.95 11.15
C MET A 1 21.94 22.68 12.15
N ILE A 2 21.79 23.05 13.43
CA ILE A 2 22.76 22.75 14.51
C ILE A 2 22.08 21.77 15.47
N LEU A 3 22.58 20.54 15.54
CA LEU A 3 22.15 19.58 16.56
C LEU A 3 22.79 19.97 17.89
N LYS A 4 21.97 20.31 18.89
CA LYS A 4 22.47 20.66 20.23
C LYS A 4 23.04 19.41 20.92
N SER A 5 24.12 19.57 21.68
CA SER A 5 24.63 18.51 22.56
C SER A 5 23.51 18.01 23.47
N PHE A 6 23.42 16.68 23.66
CA PHE A 6 22.41 16.02 24.49
C PHE A 6 20.95 16.18 24.00
N THR A 7 20.74 16.30 22.68
CA THR A 7 19.40 16.17 22.09
C THR A 7 18.99 14.70 22.13
N LEU A 8 18.08 14.36 23.04
CA LEU A 8 17.53 13.01 23.21
C LEU A 8 16.13 12.86 22.58
N ASP A 9 15.43 13.97 22.38
CA ASP A 9 14.13 14.02 21.71
C ASP A 9 14.27 14.81 20.41
N PHE A 10 13.86 14.18 19.31
CA PHE A 10 13.88 14.77 17.97
C PHE A 10 12.49 15.24 17.54
N ARG A 11 11.48 15.13 18.40
CA ARG A 11 10.14 15.69 18.16
C ARG A 11 10.20 17.21 18.32
N SER A 12 9.98 17.91 17.23
CA SER A 12 9.97 19.38 17.19
C SER A 12 8.64 19.99 17.61
N GLN A 13 7.55 19.22 17.56
CA GLN A 13 6.17 19.68 17.75
C GLN A 13 5.25 18.49 18.11
N PRO A 14 4.06 18.73 18.71
CA PRO A 14 3.10 17.65 18.99
C PRO A 14 2.57 17.03 17.70
N ASP A 15 2.19 15.75 17.80
CA ASP A 15 1.62 15.00 16.68
C ASP A 15 0.29 15.66 16.22
N PRO A 16 -0.02 15.64 14.91
CA PRO A 16 -1.26 16.21 14.40
C PRO A 16 -2.48 15.52 15.04
N PRO A 17 -3.52 16.26 15.47
CA PRO A 17 -4.63 15.66 16.20
C PRO A 17 -5.29 14.50 15.47
N GLY A 18 -5.37 13.34 16.13
CA GLY A 18 -5.98 12.12 15.57
C GLY A 18 -5.07 11.33 14.62
N TRP A 19 -3.84 11.77 14.37
CA TRP A 19 -2.88 11.10 13.49
C TRP A 19 -1.66 10.59 14.26
N GLU A 20 -1.33 9.32 14.09
CA GLU A 20 -0.09 8.71 14.57
C GLU A 20 1.00 8.84 13.49
N PRO A 21 2.15 9.49 13.78
CA PRO A 21 3.30 9.46 12.88
C PRO A 21 3.97 8.08 12.92
N ILE A 22 4.18 7.49 11.75
CA ILE A 22 4.80 6.17 11.58
C ILE A 22 6.00 6.30 10.65
N LEU A 23 7.15 5.81 11.11
CA LEU A 23 8.35 5.76 10.30
C LEU A 23 8.34 4.52 9.42
N HIS A 24 8.32 4.72 8.10
CA HIS A 24 8.51 3.67 7.11
C HIS A 24 9.90 3.02 7.30
N PRO A 25 10.07 1.71 7.06
CA PRO A 25 11.39 1.06 7.09
C PRO A 25 12.45 1.73 6.19
N GLU A 26 12.03 2.50 5.19
CA GLU A 26 12.93 3.25 4.28
C GLU A 26 13.21 4.68 4.73
N GLY A 27 12.73 5.07 5.92
CA GLY A 27 12.98 6.37 6.53
C GLY A 27 11.98 7.47 6.13
N ILE A 28 10.97 7.15 5.33
CA ILE A 28 9.87 8.06 4.99
C ILE A 28 8.90 8.15 6.16
N LEU A 29 8.44 9.35 6.52
CA LEU A 29 7.41 9.54 7.52
C LEU A 29 6.04 9.52 6.85
N TYR A 30 5.11 8.74 7.38
CA TYR A 30 3.70 8.81 7.03
C TYR A 30 2.85 8.87 8.29
N PHE A 31 1.56 9.17 8.11
CA PHE A 31 0.62 9.41 9.19
C PHE A 31 -0.57 8.49 9.02
N TYR A 32 -1.02 7.89 10.12
CA TYR A 32 -2.17 7.01 10.14
C TYR A 32 -3.22 7.49 11.15
N ASN A 33 -4.48 7.47 10.74
CA ASN A 33 -5.63 7.83 11.56
C ASN A 33 -6.52 6.60 11.74
N GLU A 34 -6.54 6.04 12.95
CA GLU A 34 -7.31 4.83 13.28
C GLU A 34 -8.82 5.05 13.15
N ASP A 35 -9.33 6.17 13.66
CA ASP A 35 -10.77 6.47 13.66
C ASP A 35 -11.33 6.60 12.23
N LYS A 36 -10.53 7.20 11.34
CA LYS A 36 -10.87 7.39 9.93
C LYS A 36 -10.42 6.24 9.03
N LYS A 37 -9.63 5.30 9.56
CA LYS A 37 -8.91 4.27 8.81
C LYS A 37 -8.16 4.87 7.61
N ALA A 38 -7.47 5.99 7.83
CA ALA A 38 -6.86 6.78 6.76
C ALA A 38 -5.32 6.87 6.91
N VAL A 39 -4.61 6.94 5.79
CA VAL A 39 -3.15 7.05 5.74
C VAL A 39 -2.70 8.05 4.68
N THR A 40 -1.60 8.76 4.95
CA THR A 40 -0.96 9.68 4.00
C THR A 40 0.52 9.84 4.34
N ASP A 41 1.36 10.06 3.34
CA ASP A 41 2.76 10.50 3.50
C ASP A 41 2.91 12.03 3.39
N ALA A 42 1.81 12.76 3.16
CA ALA A 42 1.79 14.21 3.22
C ALA A 42 2.19 14.68 4.63
N ASN A 43 3.00 15.74 4.69
CA ASN A 43 3.51 16.25 5.96
C ASN A 43 2.41 16.96 6.76
N LEU A 44 1.69 16.22 7.60
CA LEU A 44 0.57 16.74 8.40
C LEU A 44 0.98 17.67 9.54
N TYR A 45 2.28 17.87 9.77
CA TYR A 45 2.73 18.96 10.61
C TYR A 45 2.57 20.33 9.93
N ASP A 46 2.47 20.37 8.60
CA ASP A 46 2.03 21.55 7.89
C ASP A 46 0.51 21.64 7.99
N ARG A 47 0.05 22.75 8.58
CA ARG A 47 -1.37 22.99 8.82
C ARG A 47 -2.18 23.03 7.52
N VAL A 48 -1.58 23.44 6.40
CA VAL A 48 -2.28 23.49 5.12
C VAL A 48 -2.65 22.08 4.65
N TYR A 49 -1.74 21.11 4.77
CA TYR A 49 -2.03 19.70 4.46
C TYR A 49 -3.00 19.08 5.45
N TYR A 50 -2.85 19.36 6.76
CA TYR A 50 -3.75 18.88 7.79
C TYR A 50 -5.20 19.35 7.59
N ASP A 51 -5.41 20.65 7.34
CA ASP A 51 -6.74 21.21 7.14
C ASP A 51 -7.37 20.65 5.84
N LYS A 52 -6.56 20.48 4.79
CA LYS A 52 -7.01 19.92 3.51
C LYS A 52 -7.42 18.45 3.62
N ILE A 53 -6.59 17.58 4.18
CA ILE A 53 -6.92 16.15 4.32
C ILE A 53 -8.16 15.96 5.21
N THR A 54 -8.29 16.77 6.26
CA THR A 54 -9.47 16.74 7.15
C THR A 54 -10.75 17.09 6.38
N SER A 55 -10.71 18.12 5.53
CA SER A 55 -11.84 18.50 4.70
C SER A 55 -12.18 17.44 3.64
N ASP A 56 -11.17 16.82 3.03
CA ASP A 56 -11.36 15.83 1.97
C ASP A 56 -11.92 14.51 2.51
N ILE A 57 -11.46 14.05 3.68
CA ILE A 57 -12.03 12.90 4.38
C ILE A 57 -13.51 13.16 4.70
N ALA A 58 -13.85 14.35 5.22
CA ALA A 58 -15.24 14.70 5.51
C ALA A 58 -16.13 14.68 4.26
N ALA A 59 -15.62 15.15 3.10
CA ALA A 59 -16.34 15.10 1.84
C ALA A 59 -16.61 13.65 1.38
N LEU A 60 -15.63 12.75 1.52
CA LEU A 60 -15.78 11.32 1.21
C LEU A 60 -16.78 10.63 2.15
N GLU A 61 -16.73 10.91 3.46
CA GLU A 61 -17.68 10.38 4.44
C GLU A 61 -19.11 10.85 4.16
N ASP A 62 -19.28 12.11 3.77
CA ASP A 62 -20.56 12.68 3.37
C ASP A 62 -21.09 12.02 2.09
N PHE A 63 -20.21 11.75 1.12
CA PHE A 63 -20.56 11.02 -0.10
C PHE A 63 -21.03 9.59 0.20
N ILE A 64 -20.26 8.83 1.01
CA ILE A 64 -20.61 7.47 1.44
C ILE A 64 -22.00 7.46 2.09
N ARG A 65 -22.25 8.40 3.01
CA ARG A 65 -23.53 8.53 3.72
C ARG A 65 -24.67 8.91 2.80
N ALA A 66 -24.48 9.90 1.93
CA ALA A 66 -25.51 10.38 1.01
C ALA A 66 -25.91 9.34 -0.03
N LYS A 67 -24.97 8.50 -0.46
CA LYS A 67 -25.20 7.41 -1.42
C LYS A 67 -25.56 6.08 -0.74
N ASN A 68 -25.56 6.03 0.59
CA ASN A 68 -25.80 4.82 1.39
C ASN A 68 -24.90 3.65 0.94
N LEU A 69 -23.62 3.93 0.70
CA LEU A 69 -22.65 2.92 0.27
C LEU A 69 -22.28 2.03 1.45
N LYS A 70 -22.23 0.72 1.20
CA LYS A 70 -21.72 -0.24 2.18
C LYS A 70 -20.21 -0.38 1.99
N MET A 71 -19.45 0.19 2.92
CA MET A 71 -17.99 0.03 2.95
C MET A 71 -17.58 -1.40 3.34
N PRO A 72 -16.40 -1.87 2.90
CA PRO A 72 -15.79 -3.08 3.45
C PRO A 72 -15.58 -2.97 4.97
N ASP A 73 -15.46 -4.10 5.66
CA ASP A 73 -15.21 -4.10 7.11
C ASP A 73 -13.74 -3.72 7.40
N HIS A 74 -12.82 -4.28 6.61
CA HIS A 74 -11.38 -4.03 6.71
C HIS A 74 -10.91 -3.26 5.46
N TYR A 75 -10.72 -1.95 5.62
CA TYR A 75 -10.14 -1.10 4.58
C TYR A 75 -9.21 -0.06 5.16
N THR A 76 -8.36 0.49 4.30
CA THR A 76 -7.60 1.73 4.55
C THR A 76 -7.84 2.71 3.41
N LEU A 77 -8.18 3.96 3.75
CA LEU A 77 -8.19 5.10 2.83
C LEU A 77 -6.78 5.68 2.72
N ALA A 78 -6.14 5.59 1.56
CA ALA A 78 -4.88 6.26 1.30
C ALA A 78 -5.13 7.56 0.54
N MET A 79 -4.44 8.64 0.94
CA MET A 79 -4.55 9.95 0.32
C MET A 79 -3.16 10.53 0.07
N ASP A 80 -2.93 11.02 -1.15
CA ASP A 80 -1.72 11.72 -1.56
C ASP A 80 -2.06 13.18 -1.85
N LEU A 81 -1.43 14.10 -1.12
CA LEU A 81 -1.70 15.54 -1.19
C LEU A 81 -0.53 16.24 -1.87
N ASN A 82 -0.75 16.63 -3.12
CA ASN A 82 0.26 17.25 -3.96
C ASN A 82 0.01 18.75 -4.11
N MET A 83 0.98 19.56 -3.68
CA MET A 83 0.97 21.00 -3.93
C MET A 83 1.19 21.28 -5.43
N GLN A 84 0.21 21.90 -6.06
CA GLN A 84 0.25 22.34 -7.45
C GLN A 84 0.73 23.79 -7.57
N PRO A 85 1.09 24.24 -8.79
CA PRO A 85 1.33 25.65 -9.05
C PRO A 85 0.15 26.52 -8.58
N HIS A 86 0.43 27.70 -8.04
CA HIS A 86 -0.54 28.64 -7.45
C HIS A 86 -1.14 28.20 -6.09
N ASP A 87 -0.38 27.45 -5.31
CA ASP A 87 -0.70 27.10 -3.92
C ASP A 87 -2.03 26.34 -3.77
N LYS A 88 -2.41 25.55 -4.79
CA LYS A 88 -3.57 24.65 -4.72
C LYS A 88 -3.11 23.25 -4.38
N ILE A 89 -3.77 22.60 -3.42
CA ILE A 89 -3.53 21.19 -3.12
C ILE A 89 -4.53 20.34 -3.90
N TYR A 90 -4.00 19.42 -4.70
CA TYR A 90 -4.76 18.33 -5.30
C TYR A 90 -4.59 17.09 -4.44
N THR A 91 -5.69 16.37 -4.26
CA THR A 91 -5.73 15.20 -3.40
C THR A 91 -6.15 14.01 -4.25
N ASP A 92 -5.22 13.10 -4.46
CA ASP A 92 -5.50 11.79 -5.01
C ASP A 92 -5.82 10.85 -3.85
N TYR A 93 -6.70 9.88 -4.08
CA TYR A 93 -7.08 8.93 -3.05
C TYR A 93 -7.41 7.56 -3.63
N TYR A 94 -7.30 6.53 -2.80
CA TYR A 94 -7.87 5.22 -3.07
C TYR A 94 -8.22 4.52 -1.77
N TYR A 95 -9.13 3.56 -1.83
CA TYR A 95 -9.43 2.65 -0.73
C TYR A 95 -8.77 1.30 -1.00
N ALA A 96 -8.03 0.77 -0.04
CA ALA A 96 -7.51 -0.59 -0.06
C ALA A 96 -8.44 -1.50 0.74
N ASP A 97 -9.11 -2.46 0.09
CA ASP A 97 -9.91 -3.50 0.74
C ASP A 97 -9.01 -4.69 1.11
N HIS A 98 -8.83 -4.92 2.41
CA HIS A 98 -7.88 -5.92 2.91
C HIS A 98 -8.39 -7.36 2.82
N ASP A 99 -9.71 -7.55 2.70
CA ASP A 99 -10.34 -8.86 2.57
C ASP A 99 -10.30 -9.34 1.12
N ARG A 100 -10.61 -8.43 0.18
CA ARG A 100 -10.62 -8.70 -1.26
C ARG A 100 -9.25 -8.53 -1.91
N LYS A 101 -8.31 -7.86 -1.24
CA LYS A 101 -6.97 -7.52 -1.74
C LYS A 101 -7.03 -6.70 -3.03
N ILE A 102 -7.86 -5.65 -3.01
CA ILE A 102 -8.06 -4.76 -4.16
C ILE A 102 -7.95 -3.31 -3.72
N VAL A 103 -7.67 -2.43 -4.68
CA VAL A 103 -7.90 -0.99 -4.53
C VAL A 103 -9.16 -0.57 -5.28
N PHE A 104 -9.89 0.41 -4.76
CA PHE A 104 -11.09 0.96 -5.39
C PHE A 104 -11.27 2.45 -5.07
N PHE A 105 -12.16 3.09 -5.84
CA PHE A 105 -12.38 4.53 -5.87
C PHE A 105 -13.89 4.79 -5.96
N PHE A 106 -14.35 6.00 -5.61
CA PHE A 106 -15.75 6.37 -5.81
C PHE A 106 -15.99 7.15 -7.10
N ASP A 107 -14.97 7.84 -7.59
CA ASP A 107 -15.03 8.52 -8.86
C ASP A 107 -14.82 7.53 -10.00
N ASP A 108 -15.53 7.75 -11.12
CA ASP A 108 -15.31 6.98 -12.33
C ASP A 108 -13.88 7.24 -12.82
N LEU A 109 -13.04 6.21 -12.77
CA LEU A 109 -11.70 6.27 -13.34
C LEU A 109 -11.77 6.05 -14.85
N GLU A 110 -11.40 7.05 -15.62
CA GLU A 110 -11.01 6.82 -17.01
C GLU A 110 -9.74 5.96 -17.01
N THR A 111 -9.86 4.73 -17.49
CA THR A 111 -8.79 3.72 -17.41
C THR A 111 -7.52 4.04 -18.19
N GLN A 112 -7.54 5.12 -18.97
CA GLN A 112 -6.50 5.48 -19.92
C GLN A 112 -5.73 6.75 -19.53
N THR A 113 -6.17 7.54 -18.54
CA THR A 113 -5.72 8.94 -18.39
C THR A 113 -5.39 9.37 -16.96
N ASN A 114 -5.95 8.76 -15.91
CA ASN A 114 -5.97 9.37 -14.57
C ASN A 114 -5.25 8.59 -13.45
N LEU A 115 -4.47 7.55 -13.76
CA LEU A 115 -3.62 6.90 -12.77
C LEU A 115 -2.16 6.87 -13.24
N PRO A 116 -1.19 7.35 -12.44
CA PRO A 116 0.23 7.37 -12.81
C PRO A 116 0.80 5.99 -13.18
N VAL A 117 0.24 4.91 -12.63
CA VAL A 117 0.65 3.53 -12.94
C VAL A 117 -0.07 2.95 -14.16
N TRP A 118 -1.14 3.61 -14.64
CA TRP A 118 -1.89 3.16 -15.81
C TRP A 118 -1.29 3.63 -17.15
N TRP A 119 -0.25 4.48 -17.13
CA TRP A 119 0.52 4.79 -18.34
C TRP A 119 1.23 3.56 -18.93
N ASP A 120 1.56 2.56 -18.10
CA ASP A 120 2.10 1.27 -18.53
C ASP A 120 1.01 0.27 -18.97
N LEU A 121 -0.28 0.62 -18.80
CA LEU A 121 -1.44 -0.21 -19.18
C LEU A 121 -1.97 0.05 -20.60
N ASN A 122 -1.13 0.56 -21.51
CA ASN A 122 -1.40 0.50 -22.94
C ASN A 122 -1.40 -0.97 -23.41
N GLY A 123 -2.47 -1.73 -23.12
CA GLY A 123 -2.57 -3.13 -23.53
C GLY A 123 -3.48 -4.05 -22.70
N VAL A 124 -4.18 -3.58 -21.66
CA VAL A 124 -5.11 -4.45 -20.89
C VAL A 124 -6.30 -4.85 -21.77
N THR A 125 -6.24 -6.06 -22.32
CA THR A 125 -7.22 -6.60 -23.27
C THR A 125 -8.33 -7.45 -22.62
N SER A 126 -8.29 -7.69 -21.30
CA SER A 126 -9.27 -8.53 -20.60
C SER A 126 -9.50 -8.15 -19.12
N ILE A 127 -10.70 -8.45 -18.61
CA ILE A 127 -11.08 -8.29 -17.19
C ILE A 127 -10.19 -9.10 -16.25
N ALA A 128 -9.66 -10.24 -16.71
CA ALA A 128 -8.75 -11.05 -15.92
C ALA A 128 -7.43 -10.32 -15.64
N HIS A 129 -6.83 -9.71 -16.67
CA HIS A 129 -5.61 -8.89 -16.50
C HIS A 129 -5.86 -7.70 -15.58
N LEU A 130 -7.03 -7.05 -15.69
CA LEU A 130 -7.40 -5.94 -14.80
C LEU A 130 -7.45 -6.37 -13.33
N LYS A 131 -7.93 -7.58 -13.04
CA LYS A 131 -7.97 -8.10 -11.67
C LYS A 131 -6.56 -8.27 -11.09
N HIS A 132 -5.64 -8.87 -11.86
CA HIS A 132 -4.25 -9.05 -11.43
C HIS A 132 -3.57 -7.71 -11.16
N GLU A 133 -3.80 -6.74 -12.03
CA GLU A 133 -3.27 -5.39 -11.87
C GLU A 133 -3.83 -4.69 -10.62
N ILE A 134 -5.14 -4.75 -10.38
CA ILE A 134 -5.75 -4.17 -9.17
C ILE A 134 -5.20 -4.82 -7.89
N GLU A 135 -4.98 -6.13 -7.90
CA GLU A 135 -4.35 -6.83 -6.78
C GLU A 135 -2.88 -6.43 -6.61
N ALA A 136 -2.13 -6.24 -7.70
CA ALA A 136 -0.77 -5.72 -7.65
C ALA A 136 -0.74 -4.31 -7.02
N GLN A 137 -1.70 -3.43 -7.35
CA GLN A 137 -1.82 -2.11 -6.73
C GLN A 137 -2.15 -2.19 -5.23
N TYR A 138 -2.98 -3.14 -4.81
CA TYR A 138 -3.22 -3.40 -3.40
C TYR A 138 -1.92 -3.82 -2.67
N TRP A 139 -1.09 -4.65 -3.30
CA TRP A 139 0.20 -4.99 -2.70
C TRP A 139 1.18 -3.83 -2.70
N ASN A 140 1.13 -2.94 -3.71
CA ASN A 140 1.90 -1.70 -3.71
C ASN A 140 1.48 -0.77 -2.55
N HIS A 141 0.18 -0.70 -2.19
CA HIS A 141 -0.25 -0.02 -0.96
C HIS A 141 0.48 -0.56 0.28
N GLY A 142 0.65 -1.87 0.39
CA GLY A 142 1.41 -2.49 1.48
C GLY A 142 2.93 -2.25 1.41
N VAL A 143 3.46 -1.82 0.26
CA VAL A 143 4.84 -1.36 0.12
C VAL A 143 4.98 0.07 0.62
N LEU A 144 4.00 0.95 0.33
CA LEU A 144 4.00 2.35 0.74
C LEU A 144 3.66 2.52 2.23
N PHE A 145 2.68 1.76 2.71
CA PHE A 145 2.11 1.88 4.05
C PHE A 145 2.08 0.51 4.77
N PRO A 146 3.23 -0.15 4.98
CA PRO A 146 3.29 -1.51 5.51
C PRO A 146 2.66 -1.70 6.90
N SER A 147 2.42 -0.64 7.67
CA SER A 147 1.73 -0.77 8.96
C SER A 147 0.22 -0.99 8.84
N THR A 148 -0.38 -0.76 7.67
CA THR A 148 -1.82 -0.94 7.40
C THR A 148 -2.17 -2.38 6.99
N ILE A 149 -1.16 -3.20 6.72
CA ILE A 149 -1.32 -4.59 6.28
C ILE A 149 -0.96 -5.54 7.41
N GLU A 150 -1.95 -6.31 7.87
CA GLU A 150 -1.71 -7.38 8.83
C GLU A 150 -0.97 -8.57 8.19
N LEU A 151 0.15 -8.99 8.78
CA LEU A 151 0.81 -10.24 8.37
C LEU A 151 0.10 -11.43 9.01
N THR A 152 -0.54 -12.28 8.20
CA THR A 152 -1.24 -13.47 8.67
C THR A 152 -0.59 -14.76 8.13
N ALA A 153 -0.79 -15.87 8.84
CA ALA A 153 -0.31 -17.17 8.38
C ALA A 153 -0.89 -17.55 7.00
N GLY A 154 -2.14 -17.17 6.73
CA GLY A 154 -2.80 -17.39 5.44
C GLY A 154 -2.11 -16.63 4.30
N ARG A 155 -1.80 -15.35 4.51
CA ARG A 155 -1.07 -14.51 3.55
C ARG A 155 0.33 -15.05 3.25
N ILE A 156 1.06 -15.52 4.27
CA ILE A 156 2.38 -16.15 4.05
C ILE A 156 2.25 -17.45 3.25
N VAL A 157 1.21 -18.26 3.51
CA VAL A 157 0.94 -19.49 2.75
C VAL A 157 0.62 -19.16 1.29
N GLU A 158 -0.10 -18.08 1.03
CA GLU A 158 -0.38 -17.60 -0.33
C GLU A 158 0.90 -17.29 -1.10
N LEU A 159 1.78 -16.44 -0.55
CA LEU A 159 3.09 -16.14 -1.14
C LEU A 159 3.90 -17.42 -1.40
N ARG A 160 3.91 -18.33 -0.42
CA ARG A 160 4.61 -19.62 -0.56
C ARG A 160 4.07 -20.45 -1.72
N ASN A 161 2.75 -20.50 -1.90
CA ASN A 161 2.14 -21.26 -2.99
C ASN A 161 2.49 -20.67 -4.36
N ILE A 162 2.55 -19.34 -4.47
CA ILE A 162 2.99 -18.64 -5.70
C ILE A 162 4.44 -19.02 -6.03
N ILE A 163 5.35 -18.97 -5.05
CA ILE A 163 6.75 -19.33 -5.25
C ILE A 163 6.89 -20.81 -5.68
N LEU A 164 6.14 -21.72 -5.04
CA LEU A 164 6.14 -23.14 -5.40
C LEU A 164 5.61 -23.39 -6.81
N HIS A 165 4.64 -22.61 -7.27
CA HIS A 165 4.14 -22.68 -8.65
C HIS A 165 5.25 -22.37 -9.65
N TYR A 166 5.96 -21.25 -9.48
CA TYR A 166 7.07 -20.87 -10.38
C TYR A 166 8.26 -21.82 -10.30
N LEU A 167 8.55 -22.41 -9.14
CA LEU A 167 9.55 -23.48 -9.02
C LEU A 167 9.15 -24.70 -9.86
N GLY A 168 7.90 -25.14 -9.74
CA GLY A 168 7.36 -26.24 -10.55
C GLY A 168 7.43 -25.93 -12.05
N GLU A 169 7.04 -24.72 -12.44
CA GLU A 169 7.11 -24.28 -13.83
C GLU A 169 8.54 -24.29 -14.38
N ASN A 170 9.52 -23.78 -13.63
CA ASN A 170 10.95 -23.85 -14.01
C ASN A 170 11.44 -25.29 -14.18
N MET A 171 10.92 -26.24 -13.39
CA MET A 171 11.30 -27.65 -13.48
C MET A 171 10.67 -28.36 -14.69
N THR A 172 9.46 -27.97 -15.09
CA THR A 172 8.66 -28.71 -16.08
C THR A 172 8.48 -28.02 -17.42
N SER A 173 8.78 -26.72 -17.53
CA SER A 173 8.61 -25.92 -18.74
C SER A 173 9.95 -25.61 -19.41
N HIS A 174 10.00 -25.70 -20.75
CA HIS A 174 11.15 -25.27 -21.54
C HIS A 174 11.26 -23.74 -21.66
N SER A 175 10.16 -23.03 -21.40
CA SER A 175 10.09 -21.56 -21.40
C SER A 175 9.24 -21.14 -20.20
N SER A 176 9.87 -21.02 -19.03
CA SER A 176 9.19 -20.53 -17.82
C SER A 176 8.85 -19.05 -17.96
N THR A 177 7.70 -18.68 -17.42
CA THR A 177 7.21 -17.31 -17.27
C THR A 177 7.67 -16.66 -15.95
N SER A 178 8.44 -17.39 -15.14
CA SER A 178 8.98 -16.89 -13.88
C SER A 178 9.86 -15.65 -14.09
N PRO A 179 9.64 -14.56 -13.35
CA PRO A 179 10.52 -13.40 -13.36
C PRO A 179 11.85 -13.65 -12.62
N TYR A 180 11.99 -14.81 -11.96
CA TYR A 180 13.14 -15.16 -11.12
C TYR A 180 13.76 -16.50 -11.49
N SER A 181 15.07 -16.63 -11.22
CA SER A 181 15.79 -17.89 -11.29
C SER A 181 15.38 -18.85 -10.16
N VAL A 182 15.61 -20.15 -10.36
CA VAL A 182 15.37 -21.19 -9.34
C VAL A 182 16.11 -20.88 -8.02
N ASN A 183 17.30 -20.29 -8.07
CA ASN A 183 18.05 -19.96 -6.85
C ASN A 183 17.40 -18.81 -6.07
N GLU A 184 16.92 -17.79 -6.77
CA GLU A 184 16.17 -16.68 -6.18
C GLU A 184 14.85 -17.17 -5.58
N LEU A 185 14.09 -18.00 -6.30
CA LEU A 185 12.85 -18.58 -5.81
C LEU A 185 13.05 -19.43 -4.55
N ASN A 186 14.12 -20.24 -4.48
CA ASN A 186 14.45 -21.00 -3.27
C ASN A 186 14.84 -20.08 -2.09
N THR A 187 15.52 -18.97 -2.37
CA THR A 187 15.85 -17.94 -1.36
C THR A 187 14.57 -17.30 -0.82
N MET A 188 13.65 -16.88 -1.70
CA MET A 188 12.35 -16.33 -1.33
C MET A 188 11.51 -17.34 -0.54
N LEU A 189 11.52 -18.61 -0.96
CA LEU A 189 10.84 -19.69 -0.27
C LEU A 189 11.34 -19.82 1.19
N GLY A 190 12.66 -19.75 1.39
CA GLY A 190 13.27 -19.73 2.72
C GLY A 190 12.81 -18.54 3.56
N GLN A 191 12.73 -17.35 2.96
CA GLN A 191 12.24 -16.13 3.63
C GLN A 191 10.78 -16.26 4.09
N THR A 192 9.93 -17.04 3.41
CA THR A 192 8.56 -17.29 3.90
C THR A 192 8.52 -17.95 5.28
N SER A 193 9.51 -18.77 5.63
CA SER A 193 9.60 -19.36 6.98
C SER A 193 9.98 -18.31 8.02
N ILE A 194 10.90 -17.41 7.69
CA ILE A 194 11.33 -16.29 8.55
C ILE A 194 10.17 -15.30 8.78
N LEU A 195 9.37 -15.02 7.74
CA LEU A 195 8.18 -14.18 7.87
C LEU A 195 7.20 -14.73 8.92
N ARG A 196 7.11 -16.05 9.12
CA ARG A 196 6.21 -16.64 10.13
C ARG A 196 6.62 -16.29 11.56
N GLU A 197 7.91 -16.02 11.80
CA GLU A 197 8.42 -15.62 13.10
C GLU A 197 7.94 -14.20 13.50
N ASN A 198 7.46 -13.42 12.53
CA ASN A 198 6.93 -12.08 12.74
C ASN A 198 5.41 -12.04 12.96
N LEU A 199 4.71 -13.18 12.93
CA LEU A 199 3.27 -13.25 13.15
C LEU A 199 2.91 -12.75 14.57
N GLY A 200 1.88 -11.91 14.65
CA GLY A 200 1.43 -11.31 15.92
C GLY A 200 2.26 -10.12 16.40
N TYR A 201 3.30 -9.72 15.67
CA TYR A 201 4.08 -8.51 15.96
C TYR A 201 3.78 -7.40 14.94
N ARG A 202 3.80 -6.14 15.39
CA ARG A 202 3.85 -4.99 14.49
C ARG A 202 5.24 -4.93 13.85
N SER A 203 5.39 -5.52 12.66
CA SER A 203 6.66 -5.61 11.94
C SER A 203 6.54 -5.01 10.53
N PRO A 204 6.56 -3.67 10.39
CA PRO A 204 6.46 -3.01 9.09
C PRO A 204 7.56 -3.45 8.11
N GLY A 205 8.74 -3.83 8.60
CA GLY A 205 9.80 -4.38 7.76
C GLY A 205 9.45 -5.74 7.15
N ALA A 206 8.89 -6.66 7.95
CA ALA A 206 8.45 -7.96 7.46
C ALA A 206 7.26 -7.83 6.49
N VAL A 207 6.33 -6.94 6.81
CA VAL A 207 5.20 -6.63 5.93
C VAL A 207 5.68 -5.99 4.63
N GLY A 208 6.63 -5.06 4.69
CA GLY A 208 7.23 -4.45 3.49
C GLY A 208 7.88 -5.50 2.57
N LEU A 209 8.66 -6.43 3.13
CA LEU A 209 9.23 -7.54 2.35
C LEU A 209 8.13 -8.40 1.70
N PHE A 210 7.12 -8.79 2.48
CA PHE A 210 5.99 -9.58 2.02
C PHE A 210 5.21 -8.88 0.89
N SER A 211 4.81 -7.63 1.11
CA SER A 211 4.08 -6.80 0.13
C SER A 211 4.88 -6.59 -1.15
N ARG A 212 6.20 -6.37 -1.06
CA ARG A 212 7.09 -6.28 -2.23
C ARG A 212 7.09 -7.56 -3.06
N MET A 213 7.20 -8.73 -2.43
CA MET A 213 7.15 -10.00 -3.14
C MET A 213 5.79 -10.22 -3.81
N MET A 214 4.69 -9.98 -3.07
CA MET A 214 3.34 -10.13 -3.62
C MET A 214 3.08 -9.18 -4.78
N HIS A 215 3.53 -7.94 -4.69
CA HIS A 215 3.41 -6.95 -5.77
C HIS A 215 4.14 -7.42 -7.03
N ILE A 216 5.39 -7.89 -6.91
CA ILE A 216 6.17 -8.31 -8.09
C ILE A 216 5.55 -9.54 -8.75
N PHE A 217 5.11 -10.54 -7.98
CA PHE A 217 4.42 -11.69 -8.57
C PHE A 217 3.08 -11.30 -9.21
N GLY A 218 2.32 -10.39 -8.60
CA GLY A 218 1.04 -9.89 -9.12
C GLY A 218 1.19 -9.09 -10.42
N ALA A 219 2.26 -8.31 -10.57
CA ALA A 219 2.55 -7.52 -11.77
C ALA A 219 3.07 -8.36 -12.95
N HIS A 220 3.49 -9.60 -12.71
CA HIS A 220 4.02 -10.52 -13.73
C HIS A 220 3.13 -11.75 -13.97
N SER A 221 1.88 -11.75 -13.47
CA SER A 221 0.92 -12.86 -13.65
C SER A 221 0.09 -12.76 -14.94
#